data_AF-A0A0A7P2L3-F1
#
_entry.id   AF-A0A0A7P2L3-F1
#
_cell.length_a   1.000
_cell.length_b   1.000
_cell.length_c   1.000
_cell.angle_alpha   90.00
_cell.angle_beta   90.00
_cell.angle_gamma   90.00
#
_symmetry.space_group_name_H-M   'P 1'
#
loop_
_entity.id
_entity.type
_entity.pdbx_description
1 polymer ?
#
loop_
_entity_poly.entity_id
_entity_poly.type
_entity_poly.pdbx_seq_one_letter_code
_entity_poly.pdbx_strand_id
1 'polypeptide(L)'
;RSYEPTVLSESLSCVGLGCSLIDRMKASLSNCYPGLKCALFIASCEEVVLDVDTYITFSPPETNTSIKEHVLVVLKVMIEGREGFIVLDPGYHVNIPVIVMADGKYPNTGWFLLSETSKVKKEYNYCVDGSYIKWHVKETRNGKVKNWTNLVYIGRKFLSCISVSEKRNLVFNFRTLVARDKKQPIAGMYCNFEGDEKFTFFFNDESYNRQEVKIPF
;
A
#
# COMPACT_ATOMS: atom_id res chain seq x y z
N ARG A 1 14.95 -10.42 20.50
CA ARG A 1 13.79 -9.64 21.02
C ARG A 1 14.13 -8.15 21.28
N SER A 2 15.40 -7.78 21.47
CA SER A 2 15.89 -6.43 21.84
C SER A 2 16.10 -5.43 20.68
N TYR A 3 15.82 -5.80 19.43
CA TYR A 3 16.03 -4.87 18.32
C TYR A 3 14.89 -3.84 18.24
N GLU A 4 15.26 -2.56 18.30
CA GLU A 4 14.39 -1.39 18.10
C GLU A 4 14.60 -0.83 16.68
N PRO A 5 13.64 -1.03 15.75
CA PRO A 5 13.77 -0.49 14.41
C PRO A 5 13.71 1.03 14.42
N THR A 6 14.68 1.66 13.77
CA THR A 6 14.69 3.10 13.52
C THR A 6 14.18 3.37 12.11
N VAL A 7 13.18 4.24 11.97
CA VAL A 7 12.77 4.75 10.66
C VAL A 7 13.66 5.95 10.34
N LEU A 8 14.55 5.76 9.36
CA LEU A 8 15.39 6.86 8.86
C LEU A 8 14.57 7.78 7.96
N SER A 9 14.94 9.06 7.91
CA SER A 9 14.32 10.08 7.05
C SER A 9 14.32 9.69 5.56
N GLU A 10 15.37 8.99 5.13
CA GLU A 10 15.54 8.44 3.79
C GLU A 10 15.04 6.99 3.65
N SER A 11 14.38 6.43 4.67
CA SER A 11 13.81 5.08 4.54
C SER A 11 12.74 5.06 3.46
N LEU A 12 13.00 4.26 2.43
CA LEU A 12 12.06 3.97 1.35
C LEU A 12 11.05 2.87 1.72
N SER A 13 10.94 2.53 3.01
CA SER A 13 9.92 1.60 3.50
C SER A 13 8.53 2.25 3.46
N CYS A 14 7.48 1.41 3.45
CA CYS A 14 6.10 1.89 3.54
C CYS A 14 5.84 2.74 4.80
N VAL A 15 6.49 2.41 5.92
CA VAL A 15 6.40 3.18 7.17
C VAL A 15 7.10 4.53 7.01
N GLY A 16 8.33 4.56 6.52
CA GLY A 16 9.10 5.80 6.32
C GLY A 16 8.42 6.76 5.34
N LEU A 17 8.01 6.24 4.19
CA LEU A 17 7.29 7.02 3.17
C LEU A 17 5.93 7.50 3.67
N GLY A 18 5.20 6.68 4.44
CA GLY A 18 3.94 7.08 5.07
C GLY A 18 4.10 8.22 6.07
N CYS A 19 5.09 8.14 6.97
CA CYS A 19 5.41 9.21 7.91
C CYS A 19 5.80 10.51 7.18
N SER A 20 6.71 10.41 6.21
CA SER A 20 7.18 11.56 5.41
C SER A 20 6.03 12.25 4.66
N LEU A 21 5.10 11.47 4.08
CA LEU A 21 3.92 12.02 3.42
C LEU A 21 3.01 12.77 4.40
N ILE A 22 2.75 12.19 5.57
CA ILE A 22 1.92 12.83 6.60
C ILE A 22 2.53 14.17 7.05
N ASP A 23 3.84 14.22 7.29
CA ASP A 23 4.51 15.43 7.75
C ASP A 23 4.49 16.53 6.69
N ARG A 24 4.74 16.18 5.43
CA ARG A 24 4.61 17.13 4.30
C ARG A 24 3.19 17.64 4.13
N MET A 25 2.19 16.76 4.20
CA MET A 25 0.78 17.17 4.10
C MET A 25 0.39 18.11 5.24
N LYS A 26 0.79 17.82 6.47
CA LYS A 26 0.56 18.73 7.61
C LYS A 26 1.22 20.09 7.38
N ALA A 27 2.50 20.11 7.01
CA ALA A 27 3.22 21.35 6.78
C ALA A 27 2.57 22.23 5.70
N SER A 28 2.07 21.62 4.61
CA SER A 28 1.49 22.36 3.49
C SER A 28 0.00 22.70 3.65
N LEU A 29 -0.77 21.88 4.35
CA LEU A 29 -2.24 21.96 4.34
C LEU A 29 -2.85 22.35 5.68
N SER A 30 -2.12 22.28 6.80
CA SER A 30 -2.71 22.52 8.14
C SER A 30 -3.27 23.94 8.31
N ASN A 31 -2.73 24.94 7.61
CA ASN A 31 -3.26 26.31 7.66
C ASN A 31 -4.63 26.43 6.97
N CYS A 32 -4.85 25.67 5.90
CA CYS A 32 -6.12 25.68 5.15
C CYS A 32 -7.14 24.70 5.75
N TYR A 33 -6.67 23.64 6.41
CA TYR A 33 -7.50 22.56 6.94
C TYR A 33 -7.08 22.19 8.37
N PRO A 34 -7.52 22.95 9.39
CA PRO A 34 -7.13 22.71 10.78
C PRO A 34 -7.50 21.31 11.29
N GLY A 35 -8.59 20.72 10.78
CA GLY A 35 -9.05 19.37 11.12
C GLY A 35 -8.19 18.24 10.52
N LEU A 36 -7.24 18.54 9.63
CA LEU A 36 -6.45 17.54 8.91
C LEU A 36 -5.71 16.57 9.84
N LYS A 37 -5.20 17.05 10.97
CA LYS A 37 -4.44 16.22 11.93
C LYS A 37 -5.26 15.08 12.51
N CYS A 38 -6.57 15.26 12.69
CA CYS A 38 -7.47 14.24 13.22
C CYS A 38 -7.98 13.30 12.12
N ALA A 39 -7.98 13.77 10.87
CA ALA A 39 -8.48 13.04 9.72
C ALA A 39 -7.42 12.19 9.00
N LEU A 40 -6.14 12.57 9.12
CA LEU A 40 -5.01 11.94 8.43
C LEU A 40 -4.25 10.98 9.37
N PHE A 41 -4.14 9.71 9.00
CA PHE A 41 -3.49 8.69 9.83
C PHE A 41 -2.85 7.56 9.01
N ILE A 42 -1.94 6.82 9.64
CA ILE A 42 -1.41 5.57 9.11
C ILE A 42 -2.41 4.45 9.44
N ALA A 43 -2.79 3.68 8.42
CA ALA A 43 -3.61 2.48 8.55
C ALA A 43 -2.76 1.22 8.37
N SER A 44 -3.13 0.14 9.05
CA SER A 44 -2.53 -1.18 8.75
C SER A 44 -3.16 -1.75 7.50
N CYS A 45 -2.37 -2.48 6.72
CA CYS A 45 -2.82 -3.22 5.56
C CYS A 45 -2.37 -4.69 5.65
N GLU A 46 -3.29 -5.58 5.31
CA GLU A 46 -3.12 -7.02 5.33
C GLU A 46 -3.42 -7.56 3.93
N GLU A 47 -2.46 -8.31 3.38
CA GLU A 47 -2.53 -8.82 2.01
C GLU A 47 -2.97 -10.28 1.98
N VAL A 48 -3.67 -10.65 0.91
CA VAL A 48 -4.11 -12.02 0.58
C VAL A 48 -4.86 -12.68 1.75
N VAL A 49 -5.85 -11.97 2.29
CA VAL A 49 -6.66 -12.48 3.40
C VAL A 49 -7.54 -13.64 2.89
N LEU A 50 -7.30 -14.84 3.42
CA LEU A 50 -7.96 -16.08 2.97
C LEU A 50 -9.45 -16.12 3.34
N ASP A 51 -9.77 -15.76 4.58
CA ASP A 51 -11.13 -15.69 5.11
C ASP A 51 -11.43 -14.26 5.56
N VAL A 52 -11.93 -13.46 4.60
CA VAL A 52 -12.24 -12.05 4.82
C VAL A 52 -13.38 -11.88 5.82
N ASP A 53 -14.42 -12.70 5.72
CA ASP A 53 -15.64 -12.52 6.50
C ASP A 53 -15.37 -12.79 7.99
N THR A 54 -14.62 -13.85 8.31
CA THR A 54 -14.17 -14.09 9.69
C THR A 54 -13.27 -12.96 10.16
N TYR A 55 -12.33 -12.51 9.33
CA TYR A 55 -11.36 -11.49 9.73
C TYR A 55 -12.01 -10.17 10.16
N ILE A 56 -13.01 -9.70 9.40
CA ILE A 56 -13.66 -8.40 9.67
C ILE A 56 -14.61 -8.43 10.86
N THR A 57 -14.97 -9.61 11.39
CA THR A 57 -15.78 -9.70 12.62
C THR A 57 -15.03 -9.21 13.85
N PHE A 58 -13.69 -9.24 13.83
CA PHE A 58 -12.86 -8.74 14.91
C PHE A 58 -12.54 -7.25 14.70
N SER A 59 -12.88 -6.39 15.66
CA SER A 59 -12.48 -4.97 15.65
C SER A 59 -12.08 -4.52 17.06
N PRO A 60 -10.76 -4.28 17.33
CA PRO A 60 -9.65 -4.35 16.38
C PRO A 60 -9.29 -5.80 15.97
N PRO A 61 -8.58 -5.98 14.85
CA PRO A 61 -8.02 -7.28 14.43
C PRO A 61 -7.27 -7.99 15.58
N GLU A 62 -7.49 -9.29 15.74
CA GLU A 62 -6.77 -10.09 16.74
C GLU A 62 -5.27 -10.16 16.42
N THR A 63 -4.42 -9.91 17.42
CA THR A 63 -2.97 -9.81 17.23
C THR A 63 -2.28 -11.11 16.83
N ASN A 64 -2.86 -12.27 17.15
CA ASN A 64 -2.27 -13.57 16.84
C ASN A 64 -2.60 -14.08 15.43
N THR A 65 -3.68 -13.58 14.83
CA THR A 65 -4.16 -13.99 13.50
C THR A 65 -3.95 -12.89 12.45
N SER A 66 -3.76 -11.65 12.90
CA SER A 66 -3.53 -10.49 12.05
C SER A 66 -2.06 -10.33 11.67
N ILE A 67 -1.76 -10.53 10.38
CA ILE A 67 -0.44 -10.29 9.82
C ILE A 67 -0.42 -8.89 9.18
N LYS A 68 0.19 -7.91 9.87
CA LYS A 68 0.34 -6.53 9.37
C LYS A 68 1.56 -6.38 8.47
N GLU A 69 1.42 -6.73 7.20
CA GLU A 69 2.52 -6.76 6.24
C GLU A 69 2.87 -5.37 5.71
N HIS A 70 1.86 -4.52 5.53
CA HIS A 70 2.00 -3.22 4.89
C HIS A 70 1.32 -2.11 5.71
N VAL A 71 1.69 -0.87 5.43
CA VAL A 71 1.01 0.31 5.95
C VAL A 71 0.83 1.34 4.84
N LEU A 72 -0.26 2.10 4.94
CA LEU A 72 -0.53 3.19 4.01
C LEU A 72 -1.15 4.38 4.76
N VAL A 73 -1.25 5.52 4.10
CA VAL A 73 -1.84 6.74 4.67
C VAL A 73 -3.31 6.82 4.26
N VAL A 74 -4.18 7.09 5.21
CA VAL A 74 -5.61 7.32 4.99
C VAL A 74 -5.98 8.72 5.46
N LEU A 75 -6.72 9.43 4.62
CA LEU A 75 -7.40 10.68 4.97
C LEU A 75 -8.91 10.43 5.01
N LYS A 76 -9.51 10.52 6.20
CA LYS A 76 -10.96 10.49 6.37
C LYS A 76 -11.57 11.82 5.91
N VAL A 77 -12.61 11.77 5.09
CA VAL A 77 -13.29 12.94 4.55
C VAL A 77 -14.79 12.86 4.73
N MET A 78 -15.44 14.02 4.78
CA MET A 78 -16.89 14.15 4.70
C MET A 78 -17.21 15.00 3.46
N ILE A 79 -17.91 14.41 2.49
CA ILE A 79 -18.29 15.08 1.25
C ILE A 79 -19.81 15.19 1.24
N GLU A 80 -20.33 16.41 1.38
CA GLU A 80 -21.79 16.67 1.41
C GLU A 80 -22.52 15.80 2.46
N GLY A 81 -21.92 15.66 3.64
CA GLY A 81 -22.48 14.83 4.73
C GLY A 81 -22.27 13.32 4.56
N ARG A 82 -21.59 12.87 3.50
CA ARG A 82 -21.30 11.46 3.24
C ARG A 82 -19.86 11.13 3.63
N GLU A 83 -19.68 10.04 4.37
CA GLU A 83 -18.36 9.57 4.78
C GLU A 83 -17.58 9.00 3.60
N GLY A 84 -16.29 9.32 3.54
CA GLY A 84 -15.37 8.74 2.59
C GLY A 84 -13.94 8.73 3.11
N PHE A 85 -13.07 8.09 2.34
CA PHE A 85 -11.66 7.91 2.65
C PHE A 85 -10.84 8.15 1.40
N ILE A 86 -9.70 8.81 1.54
CA ILE A 86 -8.69 8.92 0.50
C ILE A 86 -7.51 8.06 0.93
N VAL A 87 -7.27 6.99 0.19
CA VAL A 87 -6.15 6.06 0.39
C VAL A 87 -4.95 6.58 -0.41
N LEU A 88 -3.83 6.73 0.28
CA LEU A 88 -2.55 7.20 -0.24
C LEU A 88 -1.49 6.16 0.12
N ASP A 89 -0.99 5.43 -0.88
CA ASP A 89 0.03 4.40 -0.70
C ASP A 89 1.36 4.81 -1.34
N PRO A 90 2.14 5.68 -0.69
CA PRO A 90 3.44 6.08 -1.23
C PRO A 90 4.45 4.93 -1.25
N GLY A 91 4.18 3.85 -0.51
CA GLY A 91 5.13 2.80 -0.21
C GLY A 91 5.15 1.66 -1.22
N TYR A 92 4.03 1.36 -1.89
CA TYR A 92 3.96 0.06 -2.54
C TYR A 92 3.00 -0.04 -3.73
N HIS A 93 1.69 -0.02 -3.50
CA HIS A 93 0.75 -0.63 -4.43
C HIS A 93 0.08 0.33 -5.40
N VAL A 94 -0.17 1.59 -5.03
CA VAL A 94 -0.98 2.49 -5.84
C VAL A 94 -0.32 3.86 -5.98
N ASN A 95 -0.12 4.27 -7.23
CA ASN A 95 0.52 5.54 -7.61
C ASN A 95 -0.44 6.74 -7.64
N ILE A 96 -1.73 6.52 -7.42
CA ILE A 96 -2.77 7.53 -7.41
C ILE A 96 -3.48 7.57 -6.05
N PRO A 97 -3.99 8.74 -5.63
CA PRO A 97 -4.98 8.79 -4.56
C PRO A 97 -6.24 8.01 -4.97
N VAL A 98 -6.70 7.10 -4.11
CA VAL A 98 -7.95 6.34 -4.32
C VAL A 98 -9.01 6.89 -3.38
N ILE A 99 -10.13 7.35 -3.95
CA ILE A 99 -11.27 7.85 -3.20
C ILE A 99 -12.26 6.70 -3.00
N VAL A 100 -12.56 6.41 -1.74
CA VAL A 100 -13.45 5.33 -1.33
C VAL A 100 -14.61 5.95 -0.56
N MET A 101 -15.75 6.10 -1.19
CA MET A 101 -16.95 6.62 -0.51
C MET A 101 -17.69 5.47 0.15
N ALA A 102 -18.18 5.68 1.38
CA ALA A 102 -18.91 4.65 2.12
C ALA A 102 -20.21 4.22 1.41
N ASP A 103 -20.81 5.11 0.63
CA ASP A 103 -21.99 4.84 -0.20
C ASP A 103 -21.67 4.30 -1.61
N GLY A 104 -20.38 4.20 -1.97
CA GLY A 104 -19.91 3.79 -3.29
C GLY A 104 -20.23 4.76 -4.43
N LYS A 105 -20.81 5.93 -4.17
CA LYS A 105 -21.22 6.89 -5.19
C LYS A 105 -20.09 7.89 -5.48
N TYR A 106 -20.20 8.60 -6.60
CA TYR A 106 -19.26 9.67 -6.95
C TYR A 106 -19.02 10.60 -5.73
N PRO A 107 -17.75 10.96 -5.41
CA PRO A 107 -16.52 10.78 -6.19
C PRO A 107 -15.75 9.45 -5.96
N ASN A 108 -16.42 8.35 -5.59
CA ASN A 108 -15.80 7.03 -5.47
C ASN A 108 -15.05 6.62 -6.76
N THR A 109 -13.81 6.15 -6.63
CA THR A 109 -12.92 5.82 -7.76
C THR A 109 -13.42 4.63 -8.59
N GLY A 110 -14.04 3.62 -7.96
CA GLY A 110 -14.46 2.41 -8.67
C GLY A 110 -13.29 1.49 -9.04
N TRP A 111 -13.46 0.69 -10.10
CA TRP A 111 -12.39 -0.16 -10.62
C TRP A 111 -11.40 0.66 -11.44
N PHE A 112 -10.10 0.46 -11.22
CA PHE A 112 -9.05 1.11 -12.00
C PHE A 112 -7.93 0.13 -12.37
N LEU A 113 -7.28 0.40 -13.50
CA LEU A 113 -6.10 -0.33 -13.94
C LEU A 113 -4.89 0.12 -13.11
N LEU A 114 -4.28 -0.81 -12.39
CA LEU A 114 -3.00 -0.53 -11.72
C LEU A 114 -1.86 -0.63 -12.72
N SER A 115 -1.75 -1.77 -13.39
CA SER A 115 -0.60 -2.08 -14.25
C SER A 115 -0.99 -3.06 -15.34
N GLU A 116 -0.43 -2.88 -16.52
CA GLU A 116 -0.59 -3.79 -17.64
C GLU A 116 0.76 -4.02 -18.32
N THR A 117 1.08 -5.29 -18.53
CA THR A 117 2.24 -5.76 -19.29
C THR A 117 1.73 -6.77 -20.32
N SER A 118 2.58 -7.18 -21.26
CA SER A 118 2.24 -8.22 -22.24
C SER A 118 1.79 -9.55 -21.63
N LYS A 119 2.12 -9.82 -20.36
CA LYS A 119 1.83 -11.09 -19.68
C LYS A 119 0.76 -10.98 -18.59
N VAL A 120 0.65 -9.82 -17.95
CA VAL A 120 -0.14 -9.63 -16.73
C VAL A 120 -0.84 -8.28 -16.75
N LYS A 121 -2.14 -8.28 -16.45
CA LYS A 121 -2.98 -7.11 -16.18
C LYS A 121 -3.45 -7.18 -14.73
N LYS A 122 -3.31 -6.09 -13.97
CA LYS A 122 -3.77 -5.95 -12.58
C LYS A 122 -4.74 -4.78 -12.46
N GLU A 123 -5.91 -5.05 -11.92
CA GLU A 123 -6.98 -4.07 -11.70
C GLU A 123 -7.41 -4.11 -10.24
N TYR A 124 -7.66 -2.95 -9.65
CA TYR A 124 -8.04 -2.81 -8.24
C TYR A 124 -9.39 -2.12 -8.08
N ASN A 125 -10.07 -2.44 -6.99
CA ASN A 125 -11.23 -1.71 -6.50
C ASN A 125 -11.24 -1.68 -4.97
N TYR A 126 -11.66 -0.57 -4.39
CA TYR A 126 -11.72 -0.37 -2.95
C TYR A 126 -13.17 -0.10 -2.55
N CYS A 127 -13.64 -0.72 -1.47
CA CYS A 127 -14.96 -0.47 -0.89
C CYS A 127 -14.91 -0.51 0.65
N VAL A 128 -15.76 0.28 1.30
CA VAL A 128 -15.85 0.30 2.77
C VAL A 128 -16.72 -0.86 3.24
N ASP A 129 -16.27 -1.57 4.28
CA ASP A 129 -17.05 -2.57 5.00
C ASP A 129 -16.76 -2.46 6.51
N GLY A 130 -17.69 -1.87 7.25
CA GLY A 130 -17.55 -1.62 8.68
C GLY A 130 -16.31 -0.78 9.01
N SER A 131 -15.38 -1.35 9.78
CA SER A 131 -14.12 -0.70 10.16
C SER A 131 -12.97 -0.95 9.19
N TYR A 132 -13.26 -1.48 8.00
CA TYR A 132 -12.27 -1.84 7.00
C TYR A 132 -12.57 -1.20 5.64
N ILE A 133 -11.52 -1.04 4.85
CA ILE A 133 -11.62 -0.92 3.40
C ILE A 133 -11.18 -2.26 2.83
N LYS A 134 -12.07 -2.93 2.09
CA LYS A 134 -11.76 -4.09 1.27
C LYS A 134 -11.11 -3.59 -0.01
N TRP A 135 -9.91 -4.07 -0.27
CA TRP A 135 -9.17 -3.82 -1.49
C TRP A 135 -9.20 -5.10 -2.33
N HIS A 136 -10.07 -5.11 -3.32
CA HIS A 136 -10.22 -6.20 -4.27
C HIS A 136 -9.15 -6.10 -5.35
N VAL A 137 -8.49 -7.23 -5.59
CA VAL A 137 -7.51 -7.39 -6.66
C VAL A 137 -8.05 -8.36 -7.69
N LYS A 138 -7.96 -7.96 -8.96
CA LYS A 138 -8.16 -8.80 -10.13
C LYS A 138 -6.86 -8.85 -10.93
N GLU A 139 -6.23 -10.02 -10.97
CA GLU A 139 -5.06 -10.29 -11.81
C GLU A 139 -5.47 -11.18 -12.98
N THR A 140 -5.23 -10.70 -14.20
CA THR A 140 -5.37 -11.50 -15.41
C THR A 140 -3.98 -11.82 -15.95
N ARG A 141 -3.63 -13.10 -15.99
CA ARG A 141 -2.33 -13.59 -16.49
C ARG A 141 -2.56 -14.65 -17.56
N ASN A 142 -2.06 -14.41 -18.77
CA ASN A 142 -2.24 -15.31 -19.92
C ASN A 142 -3.71 -15.78 -20.08
N GLY A 143 -4.67 -14.85 -19.95
CA GLY A 143 -6.11 -15.12 -20.05
C GLY A 143 -6.76 -15.76 -18.82
N LYS A 144 -5.99 -16.16 -17.80
CA LYS A 144 -6.52 -16.69 -16.54
C LYS A 144 -6.72 -15.57 -15.53
N VAL A 145 -7.90 -15.48 -14.94
CA VAL A 145 -8.25 -14.48 -13.93
C VAL A 145 -8.13 -15.07 -12.53
N LYS A 146 -7.42 -14.39 -11.64
CA LYS A 146 -7.39 -14.64 -10.19
C LYS A 146 -7.93 -13.41 -9.47
N ASN A 147 -8.72 -13.64 -8.43
CA ASN A 147 -9.20 -12.59 -7.55
C ASN A 147 -8.83 -12.90 -6.11
N TRP A 148 -8.48 -11.87 -5.35
CA TRP A 148 -8.30 -11.95 -3.91
C TRP A 148 -8.61 -10.60 -3.27
N THR A 149 -8.69 -10.57 -1.95
CA THR A 149 -9.01 -9.37 -1.19
C THR A 149 -7.91 -9.11 -0.17
N ASN A 150 -7.49 -7.87 -0.13
CA ASN A 150 -6.65 -7.29 0.90
C ASN A 150 -7.52 -6.41 1.80
N LEU A 151 -7.07 -6.16 3.02
CA LEU A 151 -7.82 -5.37 3.99
C LEU A 151 -6.98 -4.19 4.48
N VAL A 152 -7.63 -3.04 4.64
CA VAL A 152 -7.07 -1.86 5.29
C VAL A 152 -7.93 -1.54 6.50
N TYR A 153 -7.36 -1.56 7.70
CA TYR A 153 -8.11 -1.23 8.91
C TYR A 153 -8.19 0.29 9.11
N ILE A 154 -9.41 0.82 9.10
CA ILE A 154 -9.69 2.26 9.19
C ILE A 154 -10.41 2.67 10.48
N GLY A 155 -10.75 1.71 11.35
CA GLY A 155 -11.45 1.99 12.61
C GLY A 155 -10.64 2.85 13.60
N ARG A 156 -9.31 2.84 13.50
CA ARG A 156 -8.41 3.73 14.28
C ARG A 156 -7.03 3.82 13.63
N LYS A 157 -6.25 4.81 14.06
CA LYS A 157 -4.83 4.96 13.68
C LYS A 157 -3.99 3.75 14.10
N PHE A 158 -3.11 3.29 13.22
CA PHE A 158 -2.15 2.25 13.52
C PHE A 158 -0.88 2.84 14.16
N LEU A 159 -0.72 2.62 15.47
CA LEU A 159 0.39 3.20 16.25
C LEU A 159 1.65 2.35 16.30
N SER A 160 1.53 1.06 15.96
CA SER A 160 2.62 0.09 16.09
C SER A 160 3.32 -0.21 14.75
N CYS A 161 3.23 0.69 13.77
CA CYS A 161 3.81 0.50 12.44
C CYS A 161 5.32 0.27 12.48
N ILE A 162 6.04 0.94 13.39
CA ILE A 162 7.48 0.78 13.58
C ILE A 162 7.80 -0.60 14.20
N SER A 163 7.17 -0.94 15.33
CA SER A 163 7.48 -2.17 16.06
C SER A 163 6.99 -3.44 15.37
N VAL A 164 6.01 -3.32 14.46
CA VAL A 164 5.43 -4.44 13.71
C VAL A 164 5.93 -4.44 12.26
N SER A 165 5.48 -3.50 11.43
CA SER A 165 5.71 -3.53 9.98
C SER A 165 7.17 -3.21 9.62
N GLU A 166 7.78 -2.19 10.22
CA GLU A 166 9.19 -1.88 9.96
C GLU A 166 10.12 -2.98 10.48
N LYS A 167 9.83 -3.54 11.66
CA LYS A 167 10.58 -4.69 12.19
C LYS A 167 10.47 -5.91 11.29
N ARG A 168 9.28 -6.18 10.77
CA ARG A 168 9.02 -7.32 9.86
C ARG A 168 9.73 -7.12 8.53
N ASN A 169 9.81 -5.88 8.04
CA ASN A 169 10.58 -5.58 6.84
C ASN A 169 12.00 -6.15 6.96
N LEU A 170 12.67 -6.08 8.10
CA LEU A 170 14.04 -6.60 8.27
C LEU A 170 14.22 -8.11 8.04
N VAL A 171 13.15 -8.90 8.11
CA VAL A 171 13.22 -10.36 7.90
C VAL A 171 12.57 -10.81 6.59
N PHE A 172 12.04 -9.90 5.77
CA PHE A 172 11.58 -10.26 4.43
C PHE A 172 12.76 -10.65 3.54
N ASN A 173 12.62 -11.81 2.88
CA ASN A 173 13.62 -12.34 1.95
C ASN A 173 13.53 -11.71 0.55
N PHE A 174 12.55 -10.84 0.32
CA PHE A 174 12.49 -10.03 -0.89
C PHE A 174 12.78 -8.57 -0.57
N ARG A 175 13.79 -8.00 -1.23
CA ARG A 175 14.16 -6.58 -1.12
C ARG A 175 13.95 -5.90 -2.45
N THR A 176 13.52 -4.65 -2.38
CA THR A 176 13.39 -3.81 -3.57
C THR A 176 14.01 -2.45 -3.32
N LEU A 177 14.68 -1.92 -4.34
CA LEU A 177 15.08 -0.53 -4.43
C LEU A 177 14.54 -0.03 -5.76
N VAL A 178 13.63 0.94 -5.73
CA VAL A 178 12.89 1.35 -6.92
C VAL A 178 12.91 2.86 -7.07
N ALA A 179 13.43 3.34 -8.19
CA ALA A 179 13.25 4.70 -8.66
C ALA A 179 11.94 4.80 -9.42
N ARG A 180 11.16 5.85 -9.15
CA ARG A 180 9.85 6.09 -9.76
C ARG A 180 9.83 7.47 -10.42
N ASP A 181 9.15 7.57 -11.55
CA ASP A 181 8.67 8.87 -12.03
C ASP A 181 7.32 9.21 -11.38
N LYS A 182 6.59 10.21 -11.90
CA LYS A 182 5.29 10.63 -11.37
C LYS A 182 4.19 9.56 -11.46
N LYS A 183 4.41 8.47 -12.18
CA LYS A 183 3.42 7.44 -12.50
C LYS A 183 3.92 6.03 -12.17
N GLN A 184 5.17 5.69 -12.40
CA GLN A 184 5.61 4.29 -12.41
C GLN A 184 7.07 4.11 -12.02
N PRO A 185 7.47 2.90 -11.62
CA PRO A 185 8.86 2.49 -11.57
C PRO A 185 9.56 2.69 -12.92
N ILE A 186 10.69 3.40 -12.92
CA ILE A 186 11.51 3.65 -14.12
C ILE A 186 12.86 2.92 -14.07
N ALA A 187 13.33 2.60 -12.88
CA ALA A 187 14.53 1.79 -12.67
C ALA A 187 14.51 1.17 -11.27
N GLY A 188 15.30 0.14 -11.07
CA GLY A 188 15.45 -0.45 -9.75
C GLY A 188 16.15 -1.79 -9.74
N MET A 189 16.20 -2.34 -8.54
CA MET A 189 16.78 -3.62 -8.21
C MET A 189 15.81 -4.41 -7.35
N TYR A 190 15.55 -5.64 -7.75
CA TYR A 190 14.89 -6.64 -6.92
C TYR A 190 15.92 -7.67 -6.47
N CYS A 191 15.91 -8.01 -5.20
CA CYS A 191 16.76 -9.03 -4.63
C CYS A 191 15.88 -10.07 -3.96
N ASN A 192 15.88 -11.28 -4.49
CA ASN A 192 15.22 -12.41 -3.89
C ASN A 192 16.25 -13.29 -3.19
N PHE A 193 16.09 -13.49 -1.87
CA PHE A 193 16.90 -14.37 -1.04
C PHE A 193 16.21 -15.73 -0.77
N GLU A 194 15.09 -16.01 -1.44
CA GLU A 194 14.40 -17.30 -1.35
C GLU A 194 14.50 -18.10 -2.65
N GLY A 195 15.07 -19.30 -2.56
CA GLY A 195 15.11 -20.27 -3.65
C GLY A 195 16.15 -19.95 -4.71
N ASP A 196 15.72 -19.40 -5.85
CA ASP A 196 16.59 -18.99 -6.97
C ASP A 196 17.08 -17.57 -6.74
N GLU A 197 18.07 -17.48 -5.85
CA GLU A 197 18.66 -16.22 -5.41
C GLU A 197 19.23 -15.48 -6.62
N LYS A 198 18.73 -14.26 -6.85
CA LYS A 198 19.19 -13.41 -7.94
C LYS A 198 18.89 -11.95 -7.68
N PHE A 199 19.76 -11.11 -8.21
CA PHE A 199 19.48 -9.70 -8.42
C PHE A 199 18.80 -9.54 -9.78
N THR A 200 17.66 -8.87 -9.81
CA THR A 200 17.03 -8.40 -11.06
C THR A 200 17.16 -6.90 -11.11
N PHE A 201 18.01 -6.40 -12.00
CA PHE A 201 18.09 -4.99 -12.33
C PHE A 201 17.10 -4.70 -13.46
N PHE A 202 16.37 -3.60 -13.35
CA PHE A 202 15.54 -3.10 -14.43
C PHE A 202 15.73 -1.60 -14.59
N PHE A 203 15.63 -1.12 -15.82
CA PHE A 203 15.68 0.30 -16.15
C PHE A 203 15.02 0.55 -17.50
N ASN A 204 14.54 1.77 -17.72
CA ASN A 204 14.13 2.20 -19.05
C ASN A 204 15.36 2.69 -19.81
N ASP A 205 15.57 2.20 -21.03
CA ASP A 205 16.62 2.69 -21.92
C ASP A 205 16.30 4.08 -22.48
N GLU A 206 17.19 4.62 -23.32
CA GLU A 206 17.01 5.94 -23.95
C GLU A 206 15.73 6.05 -24.81
N SER A 207 15.19 4.90 -25.25
CA SER A 207 13.94 4.80 -26.01
C SER A 207 12.73 4.51 -25.10
N TYR A 208 12.87 4.62 -23.78
CA TYR A 208 11.86 4.31 -22.76
C TYR A 208 11.36 2.86 -22.75
N ASN A 209 12.14 1.93 -23.33
CA ASN A 209 11.82 0.51 -23.25
C ASN A 209 12.41 -0.08 -21.98
N ARG A 210 11.60 -0.88 -21.27
CA ARG A 210 12.04 -1.55 -20.05
C ARG A 210 13.02 -2.68 -20.38
N GLN A 211 14.25 -2.54 -19.92
CA GLN A 211 15.29 -3.55 -19.94
C GLN A 211 15.35 -4.26 -18.58
N GLU A 212 15.62 -5.57 -18.58
CA GLU A 212 15.81 -6.36 -17.37
C GLU A 212 17.04 -7.26 -17.47
N VAL A 213 17.90 -7.19 -16.47
CA VAL A 213 19.11 -8.02 -16.34
C VAL A 213 19.02 -8.82 -15.06
N LYS A 214 19.19 -10.14 -15.16
CA LYS A 214 19.20 -11.05 -14.01
C LYS A 214 20.62 -11.51 -13.75
N ILE A 215 21.11 -11.28 -12.55
CA ILE A 215 22.44 -11.69 -12.09
C ILE A 215 22.22 -12.72 -10.99
N PRO A 216 22.66 -13.98 -11.17
CA PRO A 216 22.64 -14.96 -10.08
C PRO A 216 23.57 -14.49 -8.95
N PHE A 217 23.35 -15.01 -7.74
CA PHE A 217 24.32 -14.84 -6.66
C PHE A 217 25.65 -15.54 -6.95
#